data_AF-A0A2R5FU67-F1
#
_entry.id   AF-A0A2R5FU67-F1
#
_cell.length_a   1.000
_cell.length_b   1.000
_cell.length_c   1.000
_cell.angle_alpha   90.00
_cell.angle_beta   90.00
_cell.angle_gamma   90.00
#
_symmetry.space_group_name_H-M   'P 1'
#
loop_
_entity.id
_entity.type
_entity.pdbx_description
1 polymer ?
#
loop_
_entity_poly.entity_id
_entity_poly.type
_entity_poly.pdbx_seq_one_letter_code
_entity_poly.pdbx_strand_id
1 'polypeptide(L)'
;MSSKIRKQIYIEPHQEHLLKAIAQQAGVSEAEIIRQAIDLHLGEITAPQTNLVMWEAEREFIDQIKTRPAQLGGRDWQREDLYER
;
A
#
# COMPACT_ATOMS: atom_id res chain seq x y z
N MET A 1 14.82 -14.22 -5.14
CA MET A 1 13.98 -14.10 -6.34
C MET A 1 12.68 -14.85 -6.08
N SER A 2 11.55 -14.15 -5.96
CA SER A 2 10.26 -14.79 -5.67
C SER A 2 9.78 -15.56 -6.91
N SER A 3 9.72 -16.88 -6.81
CA SER A 3 9.30 -17.77 -7.90
C SER A 3 7.80 -17.62 -8.14
N LYS A 4 7.40 -17.17 -9.34
CA LYS A 4 5.98 -17.10 -9.74
C LYS A 4 5.59 -18.38 -10.46
N ILE A 5 4.42 -18.94 -10.14
CA ILE A 5 3.87 -20.13 -10.78
C ILE A 5 2.92 -19.72 -11.91
N ARG A 6 3.13 -20.25 -13.12
CA ARG A 6 2.22 -20.01 -14.26
C ARG A 6 0.90 -20.76 -14.04
N LYS A 7 -0.22 -20.03 -14.14
CA LYS A 7 -1.58 -20.59 -14.14
C LYS A 7 -2.27 -20.22 -15.45
N GLN A 8 -3.14 -21.12 -15.93
CA GLN A 8 -4.07 -20.86 -17.03
C GLN A 8 -5.48 -20.98 -16.47
N ILE A 9 -6.31 -19.97 -16.74
CA ILE A 9 -7.69 -19.88 -16.26
C ILE A 9 -8.59 -19.46 -17.43
N TYR A 10 -9.84 -19.88 -17.39
CA TYR A 10 -10.88 -19.37 -18.28
C TYR A 10 -11.62 -18.25 -17.56
N ILE A 11 -11.86 -17.15 -18.27
CA ILE A 11 -12.63 -16.00 -17.78
C ILE A 11 -13.71 -15.67 -18.80
N GLU A 12 -14.74 -14.98 -18.37
CA GLU A 12 -15.81 -14.57 -19.27
C GLU A 12 -15.37 -13.41 -20.17
N PRO A 13 -15.96 -13.24 -21.37
CA PRO A 13 -15.60 -12.15 -22.28
C PRO A 13 -15.71 -10.76 -21.64
N HIS A 14 -16.69 -10.55 -20.76
CA HIS A 14 -16.85 -9.29 -20.05
C HIS A 14 -15.69 -9.02 -19.06
N GLN A 15 -15.17 -10.06 -18.42
CA GLN A 15 -14.05 -9.96 -17.47
C GLN A 15 -12.76 -9.61 -18.20
N GLU A 16 -12.54 -10.18 -19.38
CA GLU A 16 -11.40 -9.85 -20.25
C GLU A 16 -11.38 -8.36 -20.63
N HIS A 17 -12.53 -7.81 -21.03
CA HIS A 17 -12.65 -6.39 -21.37
C HIS A 17 -12.34 -5.48 -20.17
N LEU A 18 -12.88 -5.81 -18.99
CA LEU A 18 -12.64 -5.05 -17.76
C LEU A 18 -11.18 -5.16 -17.31
N LEU A 19 -10.60 -6.36 -17.34
CA LEU A 19 -9.22 -6.59 -16.94
C LEU A 19 -8.24 -5.74 -17.76
N LYS A 20 -8.44 -5.69 -19.09
CA LYS A 20 -7.66 -4.84 -20.00
C LYS A 20 -7.80 -3.36 -19.69
N ALA A 21 -9.03 -2.88 -19.49
CA ALA A 21 -9.29 -1.48 -19.18
C ALA A 21 -8.61 -1.06 -17.86
N ILE A 22 -8.74 -1.90 -16.82
CA ILE A 22 -8.13 -1.64 -15.50
C ILE A 22 -6.61 -1.68 -15.60
N ALA A 23 -6.03 -2.67 -16.27
CA ALA A 23 -4.58 -2.78 -16.48
C ALA A 23 -4.01 -1.54 -17.19
N GLN A 24 -4.70 -1.08 -18.24
CA GLN A 24 -4.32 0.12 -18.98
C GLN A 24 -4.42 1.38 -18.11
N GLN A 25 -5.51 1.55 -17.36
CA GLN A 25 -5.70 2.71 -16.48
C GLN A 25 -4.68 2.75 -15.34
N ALA A 26 -4.35 1.60 -14.77
CA ALA A 26 -3.39 1.47 -13.67
C ALA A 26 -1.92 1.46 -14.13
N GLY A 27 -1.65 1.31 -15.44
CA GLY A 27 -0.30 1.25 -15.99
C GLY A 27 0.48 -0.01 -15.59
N VAL A 28 -0.21 -1.10 -15.24
CA VAL A 28 0.39 -2.38 -14.82
C VAL A 28 -0.10 -3.52 -15.71
N SER A 29 0.58 -4.68 -15.64
CA SER A 29 0.15 -5.85 -16.42
C SER A 29 -1.18 -6.43 -15.92
N GLU A 30 -1.96 -7.03 -16.81
CA GLU A 30 -3.18 -7.79 -16.46
C GLU A 30 -2.90 -8.86 -15.38
N ALA A 31 -1.76 -9.54 -15.47
CA ALA A 31 -1.35 -10.54 -14.48
C ALA A 31 -1.07 -9.93 -13.09
N GLU A 32 -0.70 -8.65 -13.02
CA GLU A 32 -0.53 -7.93 -11.75
C GLU A 32 -1.89 -7.60 -11.14
N ILE A 33 -2.86 -7.17 -11.95
CA ILE A 33 -4.25 -6.98 -11.50
C ILE A 33 -4.84 -8.29 -10.97
N ILE A 34 -4.63 -9.41 -11.67
CA ILE A 34 -5.09 -10.73 -11.20
C ILE A 34 -4.42 -11.10 -9.87
N ARG A 35 -3.11 -10.88 -9.73
CA ARG A 35 -2.41 -11.14 -8.45
C ARG A 35 -2.95 -10.26 -7.33
N GLN A 36 -3.11 -8.95 -7.56
CA GLN A 36 -3.68 -8.04 -6.57
C GLN A 36 -5.11 -8.42 -6.18
N ALA A 37 -5.94 -8.86 -7.12
CA ALA A 37 -7.29 -9.35 -6.81
C ALA A 37 -7.25 -10.64 -5.97
N ILE A 38 -6.33 -11.57 -6.28
CA ILE A 38 -6.09 -12.76 -5.47
C ILE A 38 -5.59 -12.36 -4.07
N ASP A 39 -4.62 -11.47 -3.98
CA ASP A 39 -4.04 -10.99 -2.72
C ASP A 39 -5.04 -10.16 -1.91
N LEU A 40 -5.98 -9.44 -2.55
CA LEU A 40 -7.09 -8.76 -1.88
C LEU A 40 -8.10 -9.77 -1.34
N HIS A 41 -8.45 -10.80 -2.10
CA HIS A 41 -9.38 -11.84 -1.65
C HIS A 41 -8.77 -12.73 -0.55
N LEU A 42 -7.48 -13.06 -0.67
CA LEU A 42 -6.70 -13.73 0.38
C LEU A 42 -6.37 -12.77 1.53
N GLY A 43 -6.29 -11.47 1.26
CA GLY A 43 -6.10 -10.39 2.22
C GLY A 43 -7.38 -10.06 3.00
N GLU A 44 -8.57 -10.30 2.46
CA GLU A 44 -9.76 -10.34 3.32
C GLU A 44 -9.69 -11.52 4.30
N ILE A 45 -8.82 -12.51 4.04
CA ILE A 45 -8.48 -13.58 4.98
C ILE A 45 -7.24 -13.22 5.83
N THR A 46 -6.32 -12.30 5.43
CA THR A 46 -5.10 -11.96 6.22
C THR A 46 -4.40 -10.59 5.96
N ALA A 47 -5.08 -9.55 5.48
CA ALA A 47 -4.55 -8.20 5.31
C ALA A 47 -5.10 -7.27 6.40
N PRO A 48 -4.24 -6.48 7.07
CA PRO A 48 -4.70 -5.50 8.04
C PRO A 48 -5.51 -4.48 7.27
N GLN A 49 -6.80 -4.42 7.62
CA GLN A 49 -7.76 -3.44 7.15
C GLN A 49 -7.07 -2.08 7.19
N THR A 50 -6.80 -1.49 6.03
CA THR A 50 -6.33 -0.10 5.98
C THR A 50 -7.52 0.72 6.41
N ASN A 51 -7.67 0.86 7.73
CA ASN A 51 -8.80 1.55 8.31
C ASN A 51 -8.63 3.00 7.95
N LEU A 52 -9.40 3.46 6.96
CA LEU A 52 -9.35 4.83 6.46
C LEU A 52 -9.53 5.85 7.59
N VAL A 53 -10.28 5.48 8.64
CA VAL A 53 -10.44 6.29 9.87
C VAL A 53 -9.12 6.43 10.63
N MET A 54 -8.30 5.38 10.70
CA MET A 54 -6.98 5.45 11.32
C MET A 54 -6.00 6.27 10.48
N TRP A 55 -6.14 6.23 9.16
CA TRP A 55 -5.35 7.07 8.27
C TRP A 55 -5.72 8.56 8.37
N GLU A 56 -7.00 8.86 8.52
CA GLU A 56 -7.47 10.23 8.79
C GLU A 56 -6.98 10.74 10.15
N ALA A 57 -7.04 9.90 11.19
CA ALA A 57 -6.51 10.24 12.51
C ALA A 57 -4.99 10.51 12.48
N GLU A 58 -4.22 9.71 11.71
CA GLU A 58 -2.78 9.93 11.51
C GLU A 58 -2.50 11.26 10.78
N ARG A 59 -3.32 11.59 9.76
CA ARG A 59 -3.20 12.87 9.06
C ARG A 59 -3.48 14.06 9.97
N GLU A 60 -4.51 13.99 10.79
CA GLU A 60 -4.81 15.02 11.79
C GLU A 60 -3.68 15.15 12.80
N PHE A 61 -3.09 14.03 13.25
CA PHE A 61 -1.95 14.03 14.15
C PHE A 61 -0.71 14.71 13.53
N ILE A 62 -0.40 14.43 12.27
CA ILE A 62 0.72 15.06 11.54
C ILE A 62 0.48 16.57 11.40
N ASP A 63 -0.73 17.00 11.05
CA ASP A 63 -1.05 18.42 10.92
C ASP A 63 -0.98 19.15 12.26
N GLN A 64 -1.42 18.51 13.36
CA GLN A 64 -1.23 19.03 14.71
C GLN A 64 0.25 19.22 15.06
N ILE A 65 1.14 18.30 14.65
CA ILE A 65 2.58 18.43 14.90
C ILE A 65 3.20 19.56 14.08
N LYS A 66 2.81 19.72 12.81
CA LYS A 66 3.33 20.81 11.95
C LYS A 66 3.02 22.19 12.52
N THR A 67 1.86 22.34 13.18
CA THR A 67 1.44 23.62 13.78
C THR A 67 2.02 23.88 15.16
N ARG A 68 2.72 22.91 15.77
CA ARG A 68 3.35 23.12 17.07
C ARG A 68 4.52 24.10 16.93
N PRO A 69 4.64 25.09 17.83
CA PRO A 69 5.84 25.91 17.89
C PRO A 69 7.06 25.00 18.14
N ALA A 70 8.19 25.31 17.51
CA ALA A 70 9.43 24.60 17.73
C ALA A 70 9.69 24.52 19.25
N GLN A 71 9.85 23.29 19.77
CA GLN A 71 10.15 23.11 21.18
C GLN A 71 11.44 23.87 21.52
N LEU A 72 11.42 24.61 22.62
CA LEU A 72 12.60 25.28 23.16
C LEU A 72 13.57 24.22 23.68
N GLY A 73 14.61 23.97 22.91
CA GLY A 73 15.53 22.85 23.06
C GLY A 73 15.78 22.29 21.67
N GLY A 74 17.00 22.44 21.16
CA GLY A 74 17.37 21.90 19.86
C GLY A 74 17.14 20.39 19.81
N ARG A 75 17.28 19.80 18.61
CA ARG A 75 17.33 18.33 18.54
C ARG A 75 18.55 17.86 19.33
N ASP A 76 18.31 17.19 20.45
CA ASP A 76 19.36 16.70 21.35
C ASP A 76 20.02 15.41 20.86
N TRP A 77 19.47 14.79 19.81
CA TRP A 77 20.05 13.59 19.20
C TRP A 77 21.06 13.98 18.12
N GLN A 78 22.24 13.40 18.19
CA GLN A 78 23.24 13.47 17.14
C GLN A 78 22.99 12.36 16.12
N ARG A 79 23.49 12.54 14.90
CA ARG A 79 23.24 11.59 13.80
C ARG A 79 23.86 10.22 14.09
N GLU A 80 24.89 10.18 14.92
CA GLU A 80 25.57 8.98 15.39
C GLU A 80 24.67 8.11 16.28
N ASP A 81 23.77 8.71 17.08
CA ASP A 81 22.81 8.01 17.94
C ASP A 81 21.83 7.12 17.15
N LEU A 82 21.69 7.38 15.84
CA LEU A 82 20.81 6.62 14.95
C LEU A 82 21.40 5.29 14.48
N TYR A 83 22.72 5.12 14.60
CA TYR A 83 23.47 3.99 14.04
C TYR A 83 24.09 3.07 15.09
N GLU A 84 23.88 3.32 16.39
CA GLU A 84 24.30 2.36 17.43
C GLU A 84 23.40 1.12 17.42
N ARG A 85 23.86 0.09 16.71
CA ARG A 85 23.54 -1.32 16.91
C ARG A 85 24.78 -2.18 16.75
#